data_AF-A0A0S8EUU7-F1
#
_entry.id   AF-A0A0S8EUU7-F1
#
_cell.length_a   1.000
_cell.length_b   1.000
_cell.length_c   1.000
_cell.angle_alpha   90.00
_cell.angle_beta   90.00
_cell.angle_gamma   90.00
#
_symmetry.space_group_name_H-M   'P 1'
#
loop_
_entity.id
_entity.type
_entity.pdbx_description
1 polymer ?
#
loop_
_entity_poly.entity_id
_entity_poly.type
_entity_poly.pdbx_seq_one_letter_code
_entity_poly.pdbx_strand_id
1 'polypeptide(L)'
;MIAAGEEDTFDDDTSMRCINIGQILRTKVVDDSNVVFFMRNDEMLLNTLRSRCSGLARRGRFVYKINSRSLCELNRITVIEGGSFSEPLGRSCSLGRFRPVTMEDLARRFAPVDPILRREEVETPPVEDVLDEDTKEADPDIE
;
A
#
# COMPACT_ATOMS: atom_id res chain seq x y z
N MET A 1 29.48 -5.14 15.33
CA MET A 1 28.75 -4.17 14.50
C MET A 1 27.77 -4.95 13.65
N ILE A 2 26.48 -4.86 13.92
CA ILE A 2 25.41 -5.36 13.03
C ILE A 2 24.35 -4.28 13.03
N ALA A 3 24.12 -3.67 11.86
CA ALA A 3 23.06 -2.71 11.63
C ALA A 3 21.73 -3.47 11.66
N ALA A 4 20.94 -3.25 12.71
CA ALA A 4 19.55 -3.66 12.75
C ALA A 4 18.75 -2.80 11.78
N GLY A 5 17.86 -3.44 11.03
CA GLY A 5 17.16 -2.85 9.89
C GLY A 5 16.38 -1.60 10.25
N GLU A 6 16.36 -0.67 9.29
CA GLU A 6 15.39 0.42 9.23
C GLU A 6 13.99 -0.22 9.13
N GLU A 7 13.37 -0.43 10.27
CA GLU A 7 11.95 -0.68 10.37
C GLU A 7 11.24 0.58 9.88
N ASP A 8 10.73 0.50 8.66
CA ASP A 8 10.03 1.55 7.92
C ASP A 8 8.71 1.88 8.64
N THR A 9 8.81 2.56 9.79
CA THR A 9 7.69 3.13 10.52
C THR A 9 7.21 4.34 9.74
N PHE A 10 6.54 4.12 8.62
CA PHE A 10 5.80 5.15 7.91
C PHE A 10 4.61 5.61 8.78
N ASP A 11 4.91 6.54 9.69
CA ASP A 11 4.12 7.75 9.93
C ASP A 11 2.65 7.57 10.35
N ASP A 12 2.42 7.09 11.58
CA ASP A 12 1.13 7.33 12.26
C ASP A 12 1.07 8.74 12.90
N ASP A 13 2.22 9.39 13.14
CA ASP A 13 2.29 10.71 13.78
C ASP A 13 1.86 11.86 12.85
N THR A 14 2.10 11.74 11.54
CA THR A 14 1.68 12.76 10.55
C THR A 14 0.33 12.47 9.90
N SER A 15 -0.32 11.36 10.27
CA SER A 15 -1.60 10.95 9.69
C SER A 15 -2.78 11.78 10.22
N MET A 16 -3.45 12.49 9.32
CA MET A 16 -4.60 13.34 9.64
C MET A 16 -5.91 12.56 9.68
N ARG A 17 -6.76 12.87 10.67
CA ARG A 17 -8.11 12.27 10.79
C ARG A 17 -9.13 12.89 9.85
N CYS A 18 -8.95 14.15 9.48
CA CYS A 18 -9.87 14.93 8.68
C CYS A 18 -9.12 15.89 7.75
N ILE A 19 -9.66 16.11 6.55
CA ILE A 19 -9.17 17.08 5.58
C ILE A 19 -10.28 18.07 5.21
N ASN A 20 -9.90 19.28 4.81
CA ASN A 20 -10.86 20.30 4.38
C ASN A 20 -11.30 20.06 2.93
N ILE A 21 -12.61 19.90 2.70
CA ILE A 21 -13.12 19.60 1.35
C ILE A 21 -12.92 20.74 0.34
N GLY A 22 -12.89 21.99 0.79
CA GLY A 22 -12.65 23.15 -0.09
C GLY A 22 -11.22 23.22 -0.62
N GLN A 23 -10.30 22.50 0.02
CA GLN A 23 -8.91 22.38 -0.41
C GLN A 23 -8.69 21.22 -1.39
N ILE A 24 -9.66 20.33 -1.57
CA ILE A 24 -9.53 19.22 -2.52
C ILE A 24 -9.68 19.76 -3.95
N LEU A 25 -8.65 19.56 -4.77
CA LEU A 25 -8.67 19.87 -6.20
C LEU A 25 -9.25 18.72 -7.01
N ARG A 26 -8.76 17.50 -6.76
CA ARG A 26 -9.18 16.29 -7.47
C ARG A 26 -8.87 15.06 -6.63
N THR A 27 -9.46 13.94 -7.01
CA THR A 27 -9.17 12.63 -6.43
C THR A 27 -8.76 11.66 -7.52
N LYS A 28 -7.90 10.71 -7.17
CA LYS A 28 -7.53 9.58 -8.03
C LYS A 28 -7.70 8.29 -7.26
N VAL A 29 -8.54 7.42 -7.78
CA VAL A 29 -8.64 6.04 -7.30
C VAL A 29 -7.43 5.27 -7.83
N VAL A 30 -6.67 4.65 -6.93
CA VAL A 30 -5.52 3.81 -7.29
C VAL A 30 -5.95 2.36 -7.37
N ASP A 31 -6.68 1.89 -6.36
CA ASP A 31 -7.25 0.55 -6.30
C ASP A 31 -8.55 0.54 -5.46
N ASP A 32 -9.06 -0.65 -5.11
CA ASP A 32 -10.29 -0.78 -4.32
C ASP A 32 -10.17 -0.32 -2.85
N SER A 33 -8.96 -0.03 -2.36
CA SER A 33 -8.69 0.35 -0.96
C SER A 33 -7.91 1.66 -0.83
N ASN A 34 -7.42 2.23 -1.92
CA ASN A 34 -6.52 3.40 -1.89
C ASN A 34 -7.03 4.50 -2.82
N VAL A 35 -7.20 5.70 -2.24
CA VAL A 35 -7.60 6.91 -2.96
C VAL A 35 -6.64 8.03 -2.61
N VAL A 36 -6.11 8.70 -3.63
CA VAL A 36 -5.25 9.87 -3.48
C VAL A 36 -6.09 11.13 -3.64
N PHE A 37 -5.94 12.05 -2.69
CA PHE A 37 -6.55 13.37 -2.70
C PHE A 37 -5.45 14.39 -3.02
N PHE A 38 -5.66 15.15 -4.09
CA PHE A 38 -4.76 16.24 -4.48
C PHE A 38 -5.34 17.54 -3.93
N MET A 39 -4.53 18.26 -3.16
CA MET A 39 -4.92 19.46 -2.44
C MET A 39 -4.45 20.73 -3.17
N ARG A 40 -5.04 21.90 -2.85
CA ARG A 40 -4.73 23.19 -3.50
C ARG A 40 -3.31 23.71 -3.28
N ASN A 41 -2.64 23.24 -2.24
CA ASN A 41 -1.27 23.58 -1.85
C ASN A 41 -0.24 22.58 -2.41
N ASP A 42 -0.56 21.88 -3.49
CA ASP A 42 0.26 20.83 -4.10
C ASP A 42 0.55 19.62 -3.20
N GLU A 43 -0.14 19.51 -2.06
CA GLU A 43 -0.05 18.33 -1.20
C GLU A 43 -0.86 17.16 -1.78
N MET A 44 -0.31 15.96 -1.63
CA MET A 44 -0.99 14.71 -1.95
C MET A 44 -1.23 13.93 -0.67
N LEU A 45 -2.49 13.56 -0.44
CA LEU A 45 -2.90 12.81 0.73
C LEU A 45 -3.44 11.45 0.30
N LEU A 46 -2.80 10.38 0.75
CA LEU A 46 -3.29 9.02 0.55
C LEU A 46 -4.31 8.68 1.64
N ASN A 47 -5.51 8.30 1.25
CA ASN A 47 -6.48 7.65 2.13
C ASN A 47 -6.51 6.16 1.83
N THR A 48 -6.13 5.36 2.83
CA THR A 48 -6.33 3.91 2.79
C THR A 48 -7.64 3.60 3.51
N LEU A 49 -8.63 3.11 2.76
CA LEU A 49 -9.94 2.75 3.27
C LEU A 49 -9.81 1.65 4.34
N ARG A 50 -10.67 1.72 5.37
CA ARG A 50 -10.68 0.72 6.46
C ARG A 50 -11.05 -0.68 5.98
N SER A 51 -11.75 -0.77 4.85
CA SER A 51 -12.08 -2.02 4.18
C SER A 51 -12.05 -1.84 2.67
N ARG A 52 -11.75 -2.93 1.97
CA ARG A 52 -11.78 -2.96 0.50
C ARG A 52 -13.18 -2.57 0.00
N CYS A 53 -13.21 -1.64 -0.94
CA CYS A 53 -14.40 -1.12 -1.57
C CYS A 53 -14.59 -1.71 -2.97
N SER A 54 -15.30 -2.83 -3.05
CA SER A 54 -15.48 -3.55 -4.32
C SER A 54 -16.03 -2.64 -5.42
N GLY A 55 -15.36 -2.63 -6.58
CA GLY A 55 -15.79 -1.89 -7.76
C GLY A 55 -15.25 -0.46 -7.83
N LEU A 56 -14.60 0.04 -6.79
CA LEU A 56 -14.03 1.38 -6.75
C LEU A 56 -12.95 1.56 -7.83
N ALA A 57 -11.99 0.63 -7.95
CA ALA A 57 -10.92 0.70 -8.96
C ALA A 57 -11.48 0.67 -10.39
N ARG A 58 -12.49 -0.19 -10.61
CA ARG A 58 -13.12 -0.37 -11.92
C ARG A 58 -13.88 0.87 -12.38
N ARG A 59 -14.59 1.54 -11.46
CA ARG A 59 -15.39 2.72 -11.79
C ARG A 59 -14.60 4.02 -11.73
N GLY A 60 -13.61 4.09 -10.86
CA GLY A 60 -12.77 5.27 -10.63
C GLY A 60 -13.52 6.48 -10.09
N ARG A 61 -14.78 6.33 -9.66
CA ARG A 61 -15.68 7.43 -9.27
C ARG A 61 -16.53 7.05 -8.06
N PHE A 62 -16.72 8.01 -7.18
CA PHE A 62 -17.48 7.87 -5.95
C PHE A 62 -18.07 9.21 -5.53
N VAL A 63 -19.09 9.17 -4.68
CA VAL A 63 -19.59 10.32 -3.91
C VAL A 63 -19.21 10.16 -2.44
N TYR A 64 -19.21 11.24 -1.68
CA TYR A 64 -19.07 11.20 -0.22
C TYR A 64 -20.16 12.03 0.43
N LYS A 65 -20.66 11.54 1.57
CA LYS A 65 -21.61 12.28 2.40
C LYS A 65 -20.87 12.79 3.65
N ILE A 66 -20.93 14.10 3.84
CA ILE A 66 -20.32 14.80 4.97
C ILE A 66 -21.39 15.55 5.76
N ASN A 67 -21.18 15.63 7.08
CA ASN A 67 -22.06 16.38 7.98
C ASN A 67 -21.48 17.79 8.28
N SER A 68 -20.26 18.08 7.82
CA SER A 68 -19.51 19.31 8.09
C SER A 68 -18.66 19.68 6.87
N ARG A 69 -17.83 20.74 6.95
CA ARG A 69 -16.89 21.16 5.88
C ARG A 69 -15.61 20.31 5.81
N SER A 70 -15.59 19.16 6.49
CA SER A 70 -14.43 18.27 6.55
C SER A 70 -14.80 16.86 6.08
N LEU A 71 -13.87 16.22 5.39
CA LEU A 71 -13.93 14.79 5.07
C LEU A 71 -13.02 14.05 6.05
N CYS A 72 -13.60 13.22 6.90
CA CYS A 72 -12.93 12.53 7.99
C CYS A 72 -12.93 11.01 7.80
N GLU A 73 -12.08 10.32 8.55
CA GLU A 73 -12.03 8.86 8.61
C GLU A 73 -13.36 8.18 9.00
N LEU A 74 -14.26 8.91 9.68
CA LEU A 74 -15.58 8.40 10.04
C LEU A 74 -16.61 8.56 8.91
N ASN A 75 -16.31 9.35 7.88
CA ASN A 75 -17.16 9.50 6.72
C ASN A 75 -17.02 8.29 5.80
N ARG A 76 -18.00 8.15 4.90
CA ARG A 76 -18.07 7.06 3.95
C ARG A 76 -18.09 7.61 2.53
N ILE A 77 -17.47 6.86 1.63
CA ILE A 77 -17.62 7.03 0.18
C ILE A 77 -18.62 6.01 -0.34
N THR A 78 -19.31 6.34 -1.42
CA THR A 78 -20.22 5.42 -2.14
C THR A 78 -19.81 5.39 -3.60
N VAL A 79 -19.53 4.21 -4.13
CA VAL A 79 -19.14 4.03 -5.53
C VAL A 79 -20.31 4.43 -6.45
N ILE A 80 -20.02 5.12 -7.55
CA ILE A 80 -21.04 5.46 -8.54
C ILE A 80 -21.06 4.36 -9.60
N GLU A 81 -22.12 3.55 -9.60
CA GLU A 81 -22.31 2.47 -10.59
C GLU A 81 -23.15 2.87 -11.80
N GLY A 82 -23.96 3.93 -11.69
CA GLY A 82 -24.80 4.45 -12.77
C GLY A 82 -24.16 5.61 -13.55
N GLY A 83 -24.89 6.13 -14.54
CA GLY A 83 -24.47 7.30 -15.32
C GLY A 83 -24.65 8.64 -14.61
N SER A 84 -25.47 8.70 -13.56
CA SER A 84 -25.83 9.93 -12.84
C SER A 84 -25.35 9.93 -11.38
N PHE A 85 -25.02 11.11 -10.86
CA PHE A 85 -24.64 11.32 -9.45
C PHE A 85 -25.82 11.24 -8.47
N SER A 86 -27.06 11.35 -8.96
CA SER A 86 -28.28 11.36 -8.13
C SER A 86 -28.67 9.98 -7.59
N GLU A 87 -28.10 8.92 -8.16
CA GLU A 87 -28.37 7.53 -7.76
C GLU A 87 -27.04 6.81 -7.54
N PRO A 88 -26.32 7.10 -6.44
CA PRO A 88 -25.16 6.32 -6.05
C PRO A 88 -25.64 4.92 -5.61
N LEU A 89 -25.77 4.02 -6.59
CA LEU A 89 -26.24 2.64 -6.40
C LEU A 89 -25.13 1.66 -5.97
N GLY A 90 -23.90 2.14 -5.80
CA GLY A 90 -22.76 1.29 -5.49
C GLY A 90 -22.54 1.04 -4.00
N ARG A 91 -21.53 0.22 -3.70
CA ARG A 91 -21.13 -0.08 -2.32
C ARG A 91 -20.64 1.15 -1.59
N SER A 92 -20.95 1.22 -0.30
CA SER A 92 -20.46 2.27 0.61
C SER A 92 -19.37 1.76 1.53
N CYS A 93 -18.28 2.53 1.66
CA CYS A 93 -17.05 2.10 2.31
C CYS A 93 -16.53 3.21 3.23
N SER A 94 -16.05 2.82 4.42
CA SER A 94 -15.51 3.77 5.40
C SER A 94 -14.12 4.25 5.00
N LEU A 95 -13.92 5.56 5.11
CA LEU A 95 -12.61 6.17 4.92
C LEU A 95 -11.65 5.73 6.04
N GLY A 96 -10.36 5.85 5.77
CA GLY A 96 -9.32 5.76 6.79
C GLY A 96 -8.71 7.12 7.08
N ARG A 97 -7.49 7.09 7.62
CA ARG A 97 -6.69 8.28 7.84
C ARG A 97 -6.07 8.79 6.55
N PHE A 98 -5.73 10.08 6.55
CA PHE A 98 -5.11 10.76 5.43
C PHE A 98 -3.62 10.95 5.74
N ARG A 99 -2.77 10.25 5.00
CA ARG A 99 -1.32 10.34 5.16
C ARG A 99 -0.72 11.20 4.05
N PRO A 100 0.10 12.21 4.38
CA PRO A 100 0.91 12.90 3.38
C PRO A 100 1.78 11.92 2.62
N VAL A 101 1.84 12.05 1.30
CA VAL A 101 2.66 11.21 0.43
C VAL A 101 3.31 12.04 -0.66
N THR A 102 4.50 11.66 -1.06
CA THR A 102 5.15 12.22 -2.25
C THR A 102 4.74 11.44 -3.50
N MET A 103 5.02 12.01 -4.67
CA MET A 103 4.82 11.29 -5.94
C MET A 103 5.70 10.04 -6.02
N GLU A 104 6.92 10.12 -5.47
CA GLU A 104 7.85 8.99 -5.40
C GLU A 104 7.29 7.86 -4.52
N ASP A 105 6.69 8.19 -3.37
CA ASP A 105 6.04 7.19 -2.50
C ASP A 105 4.89 6.47 -3.21
N LEU A 106 4.07 7.22 -3.94
CA LEU A 106 2.98 6.65 -4.73
C LEU A 106 3.51 5.76 -5.85
N ALA A 107 4.58 6.18 -6.54
CA ALA A 107 5.21 5.39 -7.58
C ALA A 107 5.80 4.10 -7.01
N ARG A 108 6.57 4.16 -5.92
CA ARG A 108 7.15 2.97 -5.28
C ARG A 108 6.08 1.99 -4.79
N ARG A 109 4.99 2.50 -4.21
CA ARG A 109 3.94 1.66 -3.62
C ARG A 109 2.97 1.06 -4.64
N PHE A 110 2.70 1.77 -5.72
CA PHE A 110 1.63 1.42 -6.67
C PHE A 110 2.11 1.32 -8.12
N ALA A 111 3.42 1.32 -8.36
CA ALA A 111 3.95 1.02 -9.69
C ALA A 111 3.36 -0.32 -10.17
N PRO A 112 2.92 -0.40 -11.43
CA PRO A 112 2.59 -1.68 -12.02
C PRO A 112 3.85 -2.55 -11.93
N VAL A 113 3.75 -3.65 -11.18
CA VAL A 113 4.79 -4.67 -11.21
C VAL A 113 4.67 -5.32 -12.59
N ASP A 114 5.56 -4.98 -13.51
CA ASP A 114 5.54 -5.57 -14.84
C ASP A 114 5.65 -7.10 -14.69
N PRO A 115 4.61 -7.87 -15.08
CA PRO A 115 4.57 -9.31 -14.83
C PRO A 115 5.61 -10.09 -15.67
N ILE A 116 6.35 -9.41 -16.55
CA ILE A 116 7.38 -9.97 -17.42
C ILE A 116 8.77 -9.96 -16.76
N LEU A 117 9.00 -9.22 -15.68
CA LEU A 117 10.24 -9.32 -14.88
C LEU A 117 10.18 -10.49 -13.88
N ARG A 118 9.62 -11.64 -14.30
CA ARG A 118 9.86 -12.91 -13.62
C ARG A 118 11.25 -13.39 -14.04
N ARG A 119 12.23 -13.15 -13.18
CA ARG A 119 13.52 -13.86 -13.05
C ARG A 119 14.21 -14.25 -14.38
N GLU A 120 15.27 -13.54 -14.71
CA GLU A 120 16.49 -14.27 -15.07
C GLU A 120 16.74 -15.33 -13.99
N GLU A 121 16.87 -16.56 -14.44
CA GLU A 121 17.17 -17.75 -13.66
C GLU A 121 18.44 -17.47 -12.85
N VAL A 122 18.35 -17.47 -11.53
CA VAL A 122 19.56 -17.47 -10.68
C VAL A 122 20.16 -18.86 -10.85
N GLU A 123 21.08 -18.98 -11.80
CA GLU A 123 21.94 -20.14 -11.97
C GLU A 123 22.74 -20.30 -10.68
N THR A 124 22.26 -21.17 -9.80
CA THR A 124 23.00 -21.57 -8.61
C THR A 124 24.25 -22.32 -9.09
N PRO A 125 25.45 -21.94 -8.63
CA PRO A 125 26.65 -22.69 -8.99
C PRO A 125 26.54 -24.14 -8.48
N PRO A 126 27.14 -25.11 -9.18
CA PRO A 126 27.10 -26.51 -8.77
C PRO A 126 27.74 -26.66 -7.39
N VAL A 127 27.06 -27.40 -6.52
CA VAL A 127 27.63 -27.89 -5.27
C VAL A 127 28.76 -28.86 -5.63
N GLU A 128 30.00 -28.50 -5.32
CA GLU A 128 31.11 -29.45 -5.37
C GLU A 128 30.96 -30.39 -4.17
N ASP A 129 30.88 -31.70 -4.45
CA ASP A 129 30.81 -32.76 -3.46
C ASP A 129 32.06 -32.72 -2.56
N VAL A 130 31.90 -32.28 -1.31
CA VAL A 130 32.93 -32.43 -0.29
C VAL A 130 32.89 -33.88 0.20
N LEU A 131 33.68 -34.74 -0.44
CA LEU A 131 34.05 -36.04 0.11
C LEU A 131 35.12 -35.80 1.19
N ASP A 132 34.71 -35.67 2.45
CA ASP A 132 35.63 -35.82 3.57
C ASP A 132 35.78 -37.33 3.85
N GLU A 133 36.79 -37.93 3.23
CA GLU A 133 37.42 -39.16 3.73
C GLU A 133 38.22 -38.86 5.02
N ASP A 134 38.45 -39.92 5.81
CA ASP A 134 39.34 -40.00 6.97
C ASP A 134 38.83 -39.49 8.34
N THR A 135 37.94 -40.26 8.98
CA THR A 135 38.02 -40.41 10.44
C THR A 135 38.93 -41.58 10.78
N LYS A 136 40.21 -41.29 11.00
CA LYS A 136 41.15 -42.18 11.69
C LYS A 136 41.43 -41.61 13.08
N GLU A 137 40.74 -42.14 14.09
CA GLU A 137 41.17 -41.97 15.48
C GLU A 137 40.74 -43.20 16.31
N ALA A 138 41.70 -44.04 16.68
CA ALA A 138 41.85 -44.63 18.02
C ALA A 138 42.80 -45.85 17.99
N ASP A 139 44.01 -45.64 18.51
CA ASP A 139 44.79 -46.61 19.32
C ASP A 139 45.93 -45.79 19.99
N PRO A 140 46.49 -46.12 21.17
CA PRO A 140 46.26 -47.26 22.06
C PRO A 140 46.19 -46.92 23.56
N ASP A 141 46.18 -47.97 24.40
CA ASP A 141 46.56 -48.06 25.82
C ASP A 141 45.44 -48.43 26.82
N ILE A 142 45.30 -49.74 27.06
CA ILE A 142 44.85 -50.30 28.34
C ILE A 142 45.83 -51.41 28.74
N GLU A 143 46.60 -51.16 29.80
CA GLU A 143 47.25 -52.16 30.66
C GLU A 143 46.24 -52.88 31.57
#